data_AF-A0A352KFN5-F1
#
_entry.id   AF-A0A352KFN5-F1
#
_cell.length_a   1.000
_cell.length_b   1.000
_cell.length_c   1.000
_cell.angle_alpha   90.00
_cell.angle_beta   90.00
_cell.angle_gamma   90.00
#
_symmetry.space_group_name_H-M   'P 1'
#
loop_
_entity.id
_entity.type
_entity.pdbx_description
1 polymer ?
#
loop_
_entity_poly.entity_id
_entity_poly.type
_entity_poly.pdbx_seq_one_letter_code
_entity_poly.pdbx_strand_id
1 'polypeptide(L)' 'VTGFPDGPPLKAGPAVADFLSGTHLYAAVMTALFERERTGKGRVVEVAMQETIYPTLASNLGMWHGSGGKLPPRTG' A
#
# COMPACT_ATOMS: atom_id res chain seq x y z
N VAL A 1 -13.39 -2.72 0.59
CA VAL A 1 -12.91 -3.92 1.30
C VAL A 1 -13.21 -3.85 2.80
N THR A 2 -13.09 -2.68 3.43
CA THR A 2 -13.42 -2.46 4.86
C THR A 2 -14.86 -2.00 5.08
N GLY A 3 -15.53 -2.52 6.11
CA GLY A 3 -16.90 -2.23 6.51
C GLY A 3 -17.80 -3.46 6.49
N PHE A 4 -18.96 -3.39 7.14
CA PHE A 4 -19.94 -4.47 7.08
C PHE A 4 -20.43 -4.66 5.64
N PRO A 5 -20.81 -5.89 5.22
CA PRO A 5 -21.27 -6.18 3.87
C PRO A 5 -22.41 -5.25 3.41
N ASP A 6 -23.42 -5.08 4.26
CA ASP A 6 -24.63 -4.28 3.98
C ASP A 6 -24.55 -2.85 4.55
N GLY A 7 -23.43 -2.52 5.21
CA GLY A 7 -23.20 -1.20 5.80
C GLY A 7 -22.52 -0.21 4.86
N PRO A 8 -22.45 1.08 5.24
CA PRO A 8 -21.61 2.04 4.56
C PRO A 8 -20.13 1.62 4.64
N PRO A 9 -19.27 2.04 3.67
CA PRO A 9 -17.83 1.82 3.78
C PRO A 9 -17.28 2.40 5.09
N LEU A 10 -16.36 1.70 5.73
CA LEU A 10 -15.67 2.18 6.91
C LEU A 10 -14.21 2.50 6.58
N LYS A 11 -13.63 3.48 7.29
CA LYS A 11 -12.20 3.75 7.25
C LYS A 11 -11.44 2.50 7.73
N ALA A 12 -10.37 2.15 7.03
CA ALA A 12 -9.46 1.09 7.47
C ALA A 12 -8.70 1.52 8.73
N GLY A 13 -9.05 0.92 9.88
CA GLY A 13 -8.28 0.98 11.13
C GLY A 13 -7.72 2.36 11.53
N PRO A 14 -6.59 2.38 12.25
CA PRO A 14 -5.79 3.58 12.49
C PRO A 14 -5.26 4.21 11.19
N ALA A 15 -4.23 5.05 11.27
CA ALA A 15 -3.60 5.66 10.11
C ALA A 15 -2.79 4.66 9.26
N VAL A 16 -3.45 3.64 8.69
CA VAL A 16 -2.83 2.55 7.92
C VAL A 16 -1.99 3.07 6.75
N ALA A 17 -2.51 4.06 6.02
CA ALA A 17 -1.78 4.70 4.94
C ALA A 17 -0.49 5.39 5.42
N ASP A 18 -0.52 6.06 6.57
CA ASP A 18 0.64 6.75 7.12
C ASP A 18 1.73 5.74 7.53
N PHE A 19 1.33 4.65 8.21
CA PHE A 19 2.28 3.62 8.64
C PHE A 19 2.94 2.89 7.46
N LEU A 20 2.17 2.56 6.42
CA LEU A 20 2.71 1.91 5.23
C LEU A 20 3.57 2.86 4.42
N SER A 21 3.17 4.13 4.30
CA SER A 21 3.99 5.16 3.65
C SER A 21 5.31 5.37 4.38
N GLY A 22 5.28 5.46 5.71
CA GLY A 22 6.49 5.55 6.53
C GLY A 22 7.42 4.36 6.35
N THR A 23 6.87 3.15 6.32
CA THR A 23 7.65 1.91 6.09
C THR A 23 8.30 1.89 4.70
N HIS A 24 7.55 2.25 3.65
CA HIS A 24 8.08 2.29 2.28
C HIS A 24 9.13 3.39 2.11
N LEU A 25 8.89 4.57 2.69
CA LEU A 25 9.84 5.68 2.67
C LEU A 25 11.13 5.32 3.41
N TYR A 26 11.03 4.70 4.59
CA TYR A 26 12.18 4.19 5.32
C TYR A 26 13.00 3.21 4.46
N ALA A 27 12.34 2.21 3.88
CA ALA A 27 13.02 1.24 3.02
C ALA A 27 13.70 1.91 1.81
N ALA A 28 13.01 2.81 1.12
CA ALA A 28 13.54 3.52 -0.03
C ALA A 28 14.75 4.41 0.31
N VAL A 29 14.73 5.10 1.46
CA VAL A 29 15.87 5.88 1.97
C VAL A 29 17.06 4.96 2.29
N MET A 30 16.82 3.84 2.98
CA MET A 30 17.88 2.88 3.29
C MET A 30 18.50 2.29 2.02
N THR A 31 17.69 1.96 1.02
CA THR A 31 18.18 1.50 -0.29
C THR A 31 19.00 2.57 -1.00
N ALA A 32 18.55 3.83 -1.00
CA ALA A 32 19.28 4.94 -1.59
C ALA A 32 20.64 5.18 -0.90
N LEU A 33 20.70 5.06 0.43
CA LEU A 33 21.95 5.17 1.19
C LEU A 33 22.90 4.01 0.91
N PHE A 34 22.38 2.78 0.80
CA PHE A 34 23.17 1.62 0.42
C PHE A 34 23.77 1.75 -1.00
N GLU A 35 22.98 2.25 -1.95
CA GLU A 35 23.46 2.55 -3.30
C GLU A 35 24.54 3.65 -3.29
N ARG A 36 24.34 4.70 -2.50
CA ARG A 36 25.31 5.80 -2.34
C ARG A 36 26.63 5.31 -1.77
N GLU A 37 26.62 4.40 -0.80
CA GLU A 37 27.86 3.87 -0.20
C GLU A 37 28.76 3.20 -1.24
N ARG A 38 28.18 2.57 -2.26
CA ARG A 38 28.90 1.85 -3.31
C ARG A 38 29.30 2.73 -4.49
N THR A 39 28.51 3.75 -4.78
CA THR A 39 28.63 4.56 -6.00
C THR A 39 29.11 5.99 -5.76
N GLY A 40 29.05 6.46 -4.52
CA GLY A 40 29.25 7.86 -4.13
C GLY A 40 28.09 8.79 -4.51
N LYS A 41 27.03 8.31 -5.15
CA LYS A 41 25.94 9.15 -5.70
C LYS A 41 24.65 9.01 -4.89
N GLY A 42 24.08 10.14 -4.48
CA GLY A 42 22.74 10.19 -3.91
C GLY A 42 21.65 10.13 -5.00
N ARG A 43 20.41 9.88 -4.58
CA ARG A 43 19.22 9.93 -5.43
C ARG A 43 18.05 10.56 -4.70
N VAL A 44 17.09 11.06 -5.47
CA VAL A 44 15.78 11.47 -4.95
C VAL A 44 14.96 10.22 -4.64
N VAL A 45 14.29 10.24 -3.49
CA VAL A 45 13.35 9.21 -3.06
C VAL A 45 11.94 9.80 -3.09
N GLU A 46 11.03 9.16 -3.80
CA GLU A 46 9.62 9.52 -3.88
C GLU A 46 8.78 8.31 -3.46
N VAL A 47 7.76 8.56 -2.65
CA VAL A 47 6.79 7.55 -2.21
C VAL A 47 5.41 8.20 -2.22
N ALA A 48 4.51 7.68 -3.06
CA ALA A 48 3.11 8.10 -3.05
C ALA A 48 2.32 7.27 -2.02
N MET A 49 1.63 7.94 -1.10
CA MET A 49 0.86 7.24 -0.05
C MET A 49 -0.17 6.27 -0.63
N GLN A 50 -0.79 6.62 -1.75
CA GLN A 50 -1.76 5.78 -2.44
C GLN A 50 -1.15 4.45 -2.92
N GLU A 51 0.06 4.49 -3.47
CA GLU A 51 0.73 3.30 -4.01
C GLU A 51 1.11 2.32 -2.90
N THR A 52 1.45 2.85 -1.72
CA THR A 52 1.83 2.04 -0.54
C THR A 52 0.68 1.19 -0.01
N ILE A 53 -0.56 1.51 -0.37
CA ILE A 53 -1.76 0.76 0.01
C ILE A 53 -2.02 -0.41 -0.95
N TYR A 54 -1.58 -0.37 -2.21
CA TYR A 54 -1.90 -1.42 -3.18
C TYR A 54 -1.53 -2.84 -2.74
N PRO A 55 -0.36 -3.09 -2.11
CA PRO A 55 -0.03 -4.43 -1.62
C PRO A 55 -1.07 -4.97 -0.62
N THR A 56 -1.67 -4.11 0.21
CA THR A 56 -2.73 -4.52 1.14
C THR A 56 -4.03 -4.93 0.45
N LEU A 57 -4.21 -4.48 -0.79
CA LEU A 57 -5.38 -4.79 -1.61
C LEU A 57 -5.18 -6.04 -2.47
N ALA A 58 -4.00 -6.69 -2.44
CA ALA A 58 -3.65 -7.79 -3.33
C ALA A 58 -4.73 -8.89 -3.42
N SER A 59 -5.25 -9.37 -2.29
CA SER A 59 -6.31 -10.38 -2.27
C SER A 59 -7.62 -9.87 -2.89
N ASN A 60 -7.97 -8.62 -2.62
CA ASN A 60 -9.19 -8.00 -3.14
C ASN A 60 -9.12 -7.75 -4.65
N LEU A 61 -7.98 -7.26 -5.13
CA LEU A 61 -7.70 -7.09 -6.55
C LEU A 61 -7.68 -8.44 -7.27
N GLY A 62 -7.04 -9.46 -6.69
CA GLY A 62 -7.05 -10.83 -7.22
C GLY A 62 -8.46 -11.40 -7.36
N MET A 63 -9.31 -11.25 -6.33
CA MET A 63 -10.71 -11.68 -6.40
C MET A 63 -11.51 -10.91 -7.47
N TRP A 64 -11.30 -9.59 -7.58
CA TRP A 64 -11.97 -8.78 -8.59
C TRP A 64 -11.58 -9.18 -10.02
N HIS A 65 -10.30 -9.43 -10.26
CA HIS A 65 -9.83 -9.92 -11.56
C HIS A 65 -10.36 -11.33 -11.87
N GLY A 66 -10.29 -12.25 -10.91
CA GLY A 66 -10.76 -13.63 -11.08
C GLY A 66 -12.27 -13.78 -11.26
N SER A 67 -13.06 -12.82 -10.77
CA SER A 67 -14.51 -12.82 -10.86
C SER A 67 -15.07 -12.15 -12.13
N GLY A 68 -14.20 -11.68 -13.03
CA GLY A 68 -14.60 -10.91 -14.22
C GLY A 68 -15.09 -9.50 -13.88
N GLY A 69 -14.51 -8.86 -12.86
CA GLY A 69 -14.84 -7.50 -12.47
C GLY A 69 -15.93 -7.37 -11.41
N LYS A 70 -16.39 -8.48 -10.81
CA LYS A 70 -17.32 -8.44 -9.68
C LYS A 70 -16.57 -8.06 -8.40
N LEU A 71 -17.05 -7.03 -7.73
CA LEU A 71 -16.46 -6.55 -6.49
C LEU A 71 -16.58 -7.62 -5.39
N PRO A 72 -15.49 -7.96 -4.68
CA PRO A 72 -15.58 -8.84 -3.53
C PRO A 72 -16.37 -8.16 -2.39
N PRO A 73 -17.06 -8.94 -1.54
CA PRO A 73 -17.75 -8.39 -0.39
C PRO A 73 -16.74 -7.75 0.57
N ARG A 74 -17.19 -6.77 1.36
CA ARG A 74 -16.39 -6.26 2.47
C ARG A 74 -16.29 -7.32 3.57
N THR A 75 -15.16 -7.38 4.27
CA THR A 75 -14.83 -8.49 5.17
C THR A 75 -14.94 -8.16 6.66
N GLY A 76 -15.61 -7.07 7.03
CA GLY A 76 -15.78 -6.65 8.43
C GLY A 76 -16.32 -5.26 8.57
#